data_AF-A0A967BP86-F1
#
_entry.id   AF-A0A967BP86-F1
#
_cell.length_a   1.000
_cell.length_b   1.000
_cell.length_c   1.000
_cell.angle_alpha   90.00
_cell.angle_beta   90.00
_cell.angle_gamma   90.00
#
_symmetry.space_group_name_H-M   'P 1'
#
loop_
_entity.id
_entity.type
_entity.pdbx_description
1 polymer ?
#
loop_
_entity_poly.entity_id
_entity_poly.type
_entity_poly.pdbx_seq_one_letter_code
_entity_poly.pdbx_strand_id
1 'polypeptide(L)' 'RAIILPGVNIGEGAIIAAGSVVTKNILPYSIVAGVPARNIGKREGSLNYNPSKPFLPFI' A
#
# COMPACT_ATOMS: atom_id res chain seq x y z
N ARG A 1 8.21 3.14 7.86
CA ARG A 1 8.50 1.74 8.29
C ARG A 1 7.24 0.91 8.12
N ALA A 2 7.32 -0.33 7.64
CA ALA A 2 6.23 -1.29 7.62
C ALA A 2 6.84 -2.70 7.77
N ILE A 3 6.09 -3.66 8.30
CA ILE A 3 6.54 -5.03 8.49
C ILE A 3 5.73 -5.93 7.58
N ILE A 4 6.39 -6.70 6.74
CA ILE A 4 5.77 -7.67 5.82
C ILE A 4 6.16 -9.06 6.29
N LEU A 5 5.17 -9.88 6.64
CA LEU A 5 5.43 -11.26 7.04
C LEU A 5 5.89 -12.11 5.83
N PRO A 6 6.75 -13.11 6.06
CA PRO A 6 7.22 -13.98 5.00
C PRO A 6 6.05 -14.73 4.34
N GLY A 7 6.14 -14.92 3.02
CA GLY A 7 5.10 -15.60 2.23
C GLY A 7 3.92 -14.70 1.81
N VAL A 8 3.96 -13.41 2.13
CA VAL A 8 2.94 -12.44 1.68
C VAL A 8 3.32 -11.84 0.33
N ASN A 9 2.38 -11.88 -0.62
CA ASN A 9 2.47 -11.23 -1.91
C ASN A 9 1.80 -9.85 -1.89
N ILE A 10 2.49 -8.86 -2.46
CA ILE A 10 2.00 -7.48 -2.61
C ILE A 10 1.66 -7.26 -4.07
N GLY A 11 0.39 -7.02 -4.38
CA GLY A 11 -0.05 -6.70 -5.73
C GLY A 11 0.54 -5.38 -6.24
N GLU A 12 0.62 -5.26 -7.56
CA GLU A 12 1.14 -4.06 -8.22
C GLU A 12 0.36 -2.80 -7.81
N GLY A 13 1.09 -1.70 -7.57
CA GLY A 13 0.47 -0.41 -7.22
C GLY A 13 -0.22 -0.38 -5.85
N ALA A 14 -0.09 -1.44 -5.04
CA ALA A 14 -0.63 -1.46 -3.68
C ALA A 14 0.12 -0.48 -2.76
N ILE A 15 -0.61 0.12 -1.84
CA ILE A 15 -0.09 1.11 -0.89
C ILE A 15 -0.18 0.54 0.52
N ILE A 16 0.93 0.57 1.25
CA ILE A 16 1.01 0.13 2.65
C ILE A 16 1.34 1.36 3.50
N ALA A 17 0.43 1.72 4.40
CA ALA A 17 0.63 2.86 5.29
C ALA A 17 1.81 2.64 6.24
N ALA A 18 2.44 3.73 6.67
CA ALA A 18 3.50 3.67 7.67
C ALA A 18 3.01 3.04 8.98
N GLY A 19 3.84 2.20 9.58
CA GLY A 19 3.56 1.48 10.82
C GLY A 19 2.78 0.18 10.65
N SER A 20 2.37 -0.18 9.42
CA SER A 20 1.52 -1.34 9.19
C SER A 20 2.26 -2.68 9.32
N VAL A 21 1.56 -3.71 9.80
CA VAL A 21 2.03 -5.10 9.84
C VAL A 21 1.17 -5.94 8.90
N VAL A 22 1.74 -6.34 7.78
CA VAL A 22 1.05 -7.06 6.72
C VAL A 22 1.11 -8.57 6.97
N THR A 23 -0.05 -9.14 7.32
CA THR A 23 -0.21 -10.56 7.64
C THR A 23 -0.84 -11.39 6.52
N LYS A 24 -1.34 -10.77 5.45
CA LYS A 24 -2.10 -11.43 4.36
C LYS A 24 -1.73 -10.81 3.02
N ASN A 25 -1.95 -11.58 1.94
CA ASN A 25 -1.78 -11.11 0.57
C ASN A 25 -2.61 -9.87 0.29
N ILE A 26 -2.02 -8.92 -0.43
CA ILE A 26 -2.60 -7.61 -0.73
C ILE A 26 -2.95 -7.56 -2.21
N LEU A 27 -4.17 -7.14 -2.54
CA LEU A 27 -4.62 -7.03 -3.93
C LEU A 27 -3.91 -5.88 -4.66
N PRO A 28 -3.76 -5.97 -6.00
CA PRO A 28 -3.27 -4.84 -6.80
C PRO A 28 -4.12 -3.59 -6.56
N TYR A 29 -3.46 -2.42 -6.54
CA TYR A 29 -4.09 -1.11 -6.35
C TYR A 29 -4.90 -0.98 -5.04
N SER A 30 -4.65 -1.81 -4.04
CA SER A 30 -5.33 -1.70 -2.74
C SER A 30 -4.53 -0.87 -1.75
N ILE A 31 -5.22 -0.18 -0.85
CA ILE A 31 -4.61 0.68 0.17
C ILE A 31 -4.86 0.00 1.53
N VAL A 32 -3.78 -0.37 2.22
CA VAL A 32 -3.86 -1.08 3.50
C VAL A 32 -3.16 -0.31 4.62
N ALA A 33 -3.72 -0.37 5.83
CA ALA A 33 -3.16 0.26 7.02
C ALA A 33 -3.43 -0.54 8.30
N GLY A 34 -2.59 -0.34 9.32
CA GLY A 34 -2.81 -0.84 10.69
C GLY A 34 -2.05 -2.11 11.05
N VAL A 35 -2.29 -2.59 12.27
CA VAL A 35 -1.64 -3.77 12.86
C VAL A 35 -2.73 -4.66 13.48
N PRO A 36 -3.19 -5.73 12.82
CA PRO A 36 -2.81 -6.20 11.48
C PRO A 36 -3.34 -5.29 10.35
N ALA A 37 -2.66 -5.26 9.21
CA ALA A 37 -3.02 -4.43 8.07
C ALA A 37 -4.40 -4.80 7.50
N ARG A 38 -5.29 -3.82 7.39
CA ARG A 38 -6.64 -3.95 6.81
C ARG A 38 -6.79 -3.03 5.61
N ASN A 39 -7.65 -3.44 4.68
CA ASN A 39 -7.96 -2.63 3.51
C ASN A 39 -8.75 -1.38 3.93
N ILE A 40 -8.23 -0.20 3.63
CA ILE A 40 -8.83 1.10 3.94
C ILE A 40 -9.37 1.80 2.68
N GLY A 41 -8.95 1.38 1.49
CA GLY A 41 -9.40 1.98 0.25
C GLY A 41 -8.82 1.30 -0.98
N LYS A 42 -9.13 1.86 -2.15
CA LYS A 42 -8.60 1.43 -3.44
C LYS A 42 -7.98 2.63 -4.13
N ARG A 43 -6.81 2.44 -4.71
CA ARG A 43 -6.10 3.42 -5.52
C ARG A 43 -6.68 3.41 -6.94
N GLU A 44 -6.85 4.57 -7.55
CA GLU A 44 -7.14 4.66 -8.98
C GLU A 44 -5.93 4.21 -9.82
N GLY A 45 -6.19 3.55 -10.95
CA GLY A 45 -5.19 2.82 -11.73
C GLY A 45 -4.12 3.65 -12.44
N SER A 46 -4.10 4.97 -12.27
CA SER A 46 -3.10 5.84 -12.90
C SER A 46 -1.84 5.95 -12.02
N LEU A 47 -0.78 5.22 -12.39
CA LEU A 47 0.51 5.20 -11.69
C LEU A 47 1.43 6.34 -12.14
N ASN A 48 1.05 7.59 -11.88
CA ASN A 48 1.94 8.73 -12.11
C ASN A 48 2.83 8.99 -10.88
N TYR A 49 3.90 8.21 -10.71
CA TYR A 49 4.90 8.46 -9.67
C TYR A 49 5.96 9.44 -10.18
N ASN A 50 5.72 10.74 -9.97
CA ASN A 50 6.71 11.77 -10.29
C ASN A 50 7.38 12.25 -8.99
N PRO A 51 8.64 11.86 -8.72
CA PRO A 51 9.37 12.28 -7.53
C PRO A 51 9.64 13.79 -7.49
N SER A 52 9.53 14.49 -8.63
CA SER A 52 9.64 15.95 -8.70
C SER A 52 8.37 16.68 -8.25
N LYS A 53 7.26 15.97 -8.05
CA LYS A 53 6.04 16.56 -7.46
C LYS A 53 6.17 16.55 -5.93
N PRO A 54 5.82 17.66 -5.25
CA PRO A 54 5.90 17.76 -3.78
C PRO A 54 4.90 16.83 -3.06
N PHE A 55 3.94 16.25 -3.78
CA PHE A 55 2.84 15.51 -3.22
C PHE A 55 2.49 14.30 -4.07
N LEU A 56 2.28 13.17 -3.40
CA LEU A 56 1.79 11.97 -4.05
C LEU A 56 0.25 12.00 -4.07
N PRO A 57 -0.40 11.58 -5.18
CA PRO A 57 -1.84 11.78 -5.40
C PRO A 57 -2.79 10.99 -4.47
N PHE A 58 -2.26 10.37 -3.41
CA PHE A 58 -3.02 9.52 -2.49
C PHE A 58 -2.97 9.99 -1.03
N ILE A 59 -2.23 11.07 -0.75
CA ILE A 59 -2.25 11.73 0.56
C ILE A 59 -3.06 13.03 0.45
#